data_AF-A0A951BYC8-F1
#
_entry.id   AF-A0A951BYC8-F1
#
_cell.length_a   1.000
_cell.length_b   1.000
_cell.length_c   1.000
_cell.angle_alpha   90.00
_cell.angle_beta   90.00
_cell.angle_gamma   90.00
#
_symmetry.space_group_name_H-M   'P 1'
#
loop_
_entity.id
_entity.type
_entity.pdbx_description
1 polymer ?
#
loop_
_entity_poly.entity_id
_entity_poly.type
_entity_poly.pdbx_seq_one_letter_code
_entity_poly.pdbx_strand_id
1 'polypeptide(L)'
;MTFEHAWVLLLLLAPIGWAAWEWRVSSRRLGTLLKAGSLAAILLALAQPRITIHQSKVAAAILVDASSSVSLEDLGVASSFAMQAERERGSNLMRIIPFARNTRITAAEERTKNGWQLRHTAGAAGHGTNIESAIRDAAASLPSGLNPRIVLISDGNENLGSAARAIWQAQQLGIPIDTVPLAGRPKPGLLLDSVSLPAQVFSGERFPIELTLESPRSVAATVELTAEGKSLGVNSVQLAGGTNHLRLHGSVNSTGAVDLAGKVAAEGLGEARFEQAIALRRPRVLLINNDPPGTEQHLSRALEANAFEIETANGVPGKLEGYQLIVINNWDMHAVPEARKAALEEFVKRGGGLVWIAGEHNVYLEKKGEEDALERTLPAKLAPPRTEDGTAVVLIIDKS
;
A
#
# COMPACT_ATOMS: atom_id res chain seq x y z
N MET A 1 26.65 -55.27 -7.39
CA MET A 1 25.57 -56.23 -7.72
C MET A 1 25.01 -56.75 -6.43
N THR A 2 23.70 -56.69 -6.26
CA THR A 2 23.00 -57.27 -5.10
C THR A 2 22.06 -58.36 -5.61
N PHE A 3 21.92 -59.45 -4.86
CA PHE A 3 20.99 -60.54 -5.17
C PHE A 3 19.82 -60.47 -4.21
N GLU A 4 18.60 -60.41 -4.74
CA GLU A 4 17.37 -60.34 -3.93
C GLU A 4 17.17 -61.63 -3.11
N HIS A 5 17.57 -62.77 -3.69
CA HIS A 5 17.50 -64.09 -3.06
C HIS A 5 18.89 -64.72 -2.97
N ALA A 6 19.80 -64.10 -2.19
CA ALA A 6 21.19 -64.55 -2.06
C ALA A 6 21.34 -66.02 -1.62
N TRP A 7 20.36 -66.57 -0.89
CA TRP A 7 20.34 -67.97 -0.46
C TRP A 7 20.23 -68.97 -1.63
N VAL A 8 19.67 -68.57 -2.78
CA VAL A 8 19.56 -69.41 -3.99
C VAL A 8 20.94 -69.72 -4.57
N LEU A 9 21.93 -68.87 -4.30
CA LEU A 9 23.31 -69.13 -4.72
C LEU A 9 23.94 -70.33 -3.99
N LEU A 10 23.45 -70.70 -2.80
CA LEU A 10 23.91 -71.92 -2.12
C LEU A 10 23.44 -73.19 -2.86
N LEU A 11 22.30 -73.12 -3.56
CA LEU A 11 21.78 -74.24 -4.35
C LEU A 11 22.62 -74.51 -5.61
N LEU A 12 23.51 -73.60 -6.03
CA LEU A 12 24.48 -73.85 -7.11
C LEU A 12 25.48 -74.96 -6.76
N LEU A 13 25.68 -75.27 -5.47
CA LEU A 13 26.56 -76.36 -5.05
C LEU A 13 26.04 -77.73 -5.51
N ALA A 14 24.73 -77.91 -5.63
CA ALA A 14 24.11 -79.16 -6.06
C ALA A 14 24.43 -79.54 -7.53
N PRO A 15 24.23 -78.67 -8.55
CA PRO A 15 24.65 -78.97 -9.91
C PRO A 15 26.16 -79.12 -10.06
N ILE A 16 26.96 -78.36 -9.29
CA ILE A 16 28.42 -78.46 -9.33
C ILE A 16 28.88 -79.81 -8.77
N GLY A 17 28.32 -80.23 -7.64
CA GLY A 17 28.60 -81.55 -7.04
C GLY A 17 28.14 -82.70 -7.94
N TRP A 18 26.96 -82.59 -8.54
CA TRP A 18 26.45 -83.56 -9.51
C TRP A 18 27.34 -83.66 -10.74
N ALA A 19 27.73 -82.52 -11.33
CA ALA A 19 28.63 -82.49 -12.49
C ALA A 19 30.02 -83.05 -12.16
N ALA A 20 30.57 -82.74 -10.98
CA ALA A 20 31.87 -83.26 -10.54
C ALA A 20 31.86 -84.77 -10.31
N TRP A 21 30.75 -85.31 -9.79
CA TRP A 21 30.56 -86.75 -9.64
C TRP A 21 30.36 -87.45 -10.98
N GLU A 22 29.50 -86.92 -11.85
CA GLU A 22 29.22 -87.50 -13.17
C GLU A 22 30.45 -87.41 -14.10
N TRP A 23 31.31 -86.40 -13.93
CA TRP A 23 32.59 -86.28 -14.65
C TRP A 23 33.54 -87.46 -14.39
N ARG A 24 33.47 -88.09 -13.21
CA ARG A 24 34.30 -89.25 -12.86
C ARG A 24 33.78 -90.55 -13.48
N VAL A 25 32.50 -90.60 -13.85
CA VAL A 25 31.79 -91.84 -14.23
C VAL A 25 31.42 -91.87 -15.72
N SER A 26 31.24 -90.71 -16.35
CA SER A 26 30.69 -90.61 -17.73
C SER A 26 31.72 -90.12 -18.75
N SER A 27 31.78 -90.77 -19.91
CA SER A 27 32.63 -90.36 -21.05
C SER A 27 32.05 -89.17 -21.85
N ARG A 28 30.79 -88.76 -21.59
CA ARG A 28 30.09 -87.68 -22.34
C ARG A 28 30.20 -86.32 -21.64
N ARG A 29 31.44 -85.87 -21.44
CA ARG A 29 31.78 -84.64 -20.69
C ARG A 29 31.08 -83.37 -21.18
N LEU A 30 30.89 -83.24 -22.50
CA LEU A 30 30.26 -82.07 -23.10
C LEU A 30 28.76 -81.93 -22.72
N GLY A 31 28.04 -83.06 -22.67
CA GLY A 31 26.62 -83.07 -22.34
C GLY A 31 26.34 -82.73 -20.87
N THR A 32 27.19 -83.23 -19.96
CA THR A 32 27.11 -82.90 -18.53
C THR A 32 27.42 -81.43 -18.28
N LEU A 33 28.44 -80.86 -18.96
CA LEU A 33 28.74 -79.44 -18.87
C LEU A 33 27.58 -78.55 -19.32
N LEU A 34 26.92 -78.90 -20.42
CA LEU A 34 25.77 -78.14 -20.91
C LEU A 34 24.56 -78.21 -19.96
N LYS A 35 24.30 -79.38 -19.36
CA LYS A 35 23.22 -79.55 -18.36
C LYS A 35 23.53 -78.83 -17.04
N ALA A 36 24.77 -78.91 -16.57
CA ALA A 36 25.19 -78.20 -15.37
C ALA A 36 25.16 -76.67 -15.60
N GLY A 37 25.61 -76.23 -16.77
CA GLY A 37 25.55 -74.84 -17.20
C GLY A 37 24.11 -74.31 -17.33
N SER A 38 23.18 -75.11 -17.87
CA SER A 38 21.77 -74.71 -17.94
C SER A 38 21.13 -74.63 -16.56
N LEU A 39 21.40 -75.59 -15.66
CA LEU A 39 20.90 -75.53 -14.29
C LEU A 39 21.48 -74.34 -13.52
N ALA A 40 22.77 -74.05 -13.71
CA ALA A 40 23.41 -72.88 -13.14
C ALA A 40 22.78 -71.58 -13.66
N ALA A 41 22.49 -71.48 -14.96
CA ALA A 41 21.83 -70.32 -15.54
C ALA A 41 20.41 -70.11 -15.00
N ILE A 42 19.65 -71.19 -14.79
CA ILE A 42 18.31 -71.13 -14.18
C ILE A 42 18.41 -70.63 -12.74
N LEU A 43 19.34 -71.16 -11.94
CA LEU A 43 19.54 -70.73 -10.56
C LEU A 43 20.02 -69.26 -10.48
N LEU A 44 20.87 -68.83 -11.41
CA LEU A 44 21.35 -67.45 -11.49
C LEU A 44 20.22 -66.49 -11.90
N ALA A 45 19.33 -66.91 -12.81
CA ALA A 45 18.12 -66.17 -13.16
C ALA A 45 17.15 -66.06 -11.96
N LEU A 46 17.01 -67.14 -11.19
CA LEU A 46 16.17 -67.19 -9.98
C LEU A 46 16.72 -66.31 -8.85
N ALA A 47 18.05 -66.14 -8.77
CA ALA A 47 18.70 -65.25 -7.81
C ALA A 47 18.48 -63.75 -8.10
N GLN A 48 17.89 -63.40 -9.25
CA GLN A 48 17.54 -62.04 -9.67
C GLN A 48 18.67 -61.02 -9.43
N PRO A 49 19.79 -61.10 -10.17
CA PRO A 49 20.89 -60.15 -10.03
C PRO A 49 20.42 -58.74 -10.36
N ARG A 50 20.50 -57.82 -9.39
CA ARG A 50 20.24 -56.40 -9.58
C ARG A 50 21.57 -55.63 -9.67
N ILE A 51 21.70 -54.82 -10.72
CA ILE A 51 22.75 -53.82 -10.85
C ILE A 51 22.12 -52.46 -10.51
N THR A 52 22.48 -51.91 -9.35
CA THR A 52 22.10 -50.54 -8.97
C THR A 52 23.06 -49.55 -9.61
N ILE A 53 22.72 -49.02 -10.78
CA ILE A 53 23.47 -47.93 -11.41
C ILE A 53 23.14 -46.65 -10.65
N HIS A 54 24.09 -46.13 -9.87
CA HIS A 54 23.93 -44.86 -9.16
C HIS A 54 24.05 -43.73 -10.18
N GLN A 55 22.91 -43.26 -10.69
CA GLN A 55 22.86 -42.01 -11.45
C GLN A 55 22.51 -40.87 -10.48
N SER A 56 23.50 -40.09 -10.09
CA SER A 56 23.30 -38.86 -9.30
C SER A 56 22.77 -37.75 -10.21
N LYS A 57 21.52 -37.89 -10.65
CA LYS A 57 20.80 -36.85 -11.39
C LYS A 57 20.35 -35.76 -10.42
N VAL A 58 20.53 -34.51 -10.84
CA VAL A 58 20.10 -33.33 -10.07
C VAL A 58 18.66 -32.99 -10.45
N ALA A 59 17.87 -32.58 -9.45
CA ALA A 59 16.58 -31.92 -9.65
C ALA A 59 16.70 -30.47 -9.19
N ALA A 60 16.72 -29.54 -10.14
CA ALA A 60 16.87 -28.11 -9.89
C ALA A 60 15.53 -27.37 -10.01
N ALA A 61 15.15 -26.61 -8.97
CA ALA A 61 14.04 -25.67 -9.03
C ALA A 61 14.59 -24.25 -9.11
N ILE A 62 14.35 -23.55 -10.22
CA ILE A 62 14.74 -22.15 -10.40
C ILE A 62 13.55 -21.27 -10.04
N LEU A 63 13.65 -20.58 -8.91
CA LEU A 63 12.71 -19.58 -8.45
C LEU A 63 13.08 -18.24 -9.06
N VAL A 64 12.14 -17.61 -9.77
CA VAL A 64 12.36 -16.29 -10.35
C VAL A 64 11.36 -15.29 -9.79
N ASP A 65 11.88 -14.21 -9.22
CA ASP A 65 11.07 -13.11 -8.73
C ASP A 65 10.46 -12.35 -9.91
N ALA A 66 9.14 -12.44 -10.00
CA ALA A 66 8.30 -11.77 -10.99
C ALA A 66 7.38 -10.73 -10.35
N SER A 67 7.76 -10.22 -9.17
CA SER A 67 7.07 -9.11 -8.51
C SER A 67 7.24 -7.80 -9.30
N SER A 68 6.43 -6.81 -8.93
CA SER A 68 6.42 -5.48 -9.54
C SER A 68 7.61 -4.60 -9.13
N SER A 69 8.40 -4.99 -8.11
CA SER A 69 9.63 -4.28 -7.73
C SER A 69 10.79 -4.58 -8.66
N VAL A 70 10.80 -5.75 -9.31
CA VAL A 70 11.84 -6.14 -10.27
C VAL A 70 11.75 -5.24 -11.52
N SER A 71 12.89 -4.90 -12.11
CA SER A 71 12.93 -4.12 -13.35
C SER A 71 12.73 -5.04 -14.57
N LEU A 72 12.31 -4.48 -15.71
CA LEU A 72 12.21 -5.26 -16.96
C LEU A 72 13.59 -5.76 -17.44
N GLU A 73 14.64 -5.02 -17.13
CA GLU A 73 16.03 -5.41 -17.42
C GLU A 73 16.45 -6.62 -16.58
N ASP A 74 16.18 -6.59 -15.28
CA ASP A 74 16.43 -7.72 -14.37
C ASP A 74 15.62 -8.96 -14.74
N LEU A 75 14.36 -8.80 -15.17
CA LEU A 75 13.57 -9.91 -15.72
C LEU A 75 14.20 -10.49 -17.01
N GLY A 76 14.82 -9.64 -17.82
CA GLY A 76 15.60 -10.06 -18.99
C GLY A 76 16.83 -10.88 -18.60
N VAL A 77 17.56 -10.46 -17.56
CA VAL A 77 18.69 -11.21 -16.97
C VAL A 77 18.23 -12.55 -16.39
N ALA A 78 17.12 -12.57 -15.64
CA ALA A 78 16.56 -13.81 -15.11
C ALA A 78 16.11 -14.76 -16.23
N SER A 79 15.52 -14.22 -17.29
CA SER A 79 15.12 -15.00 -18.48
C SER A 79 16.33 -15.58 -19.23
N SER A 80 17.41 -14.81 -19.40
CA SER A 80 18.64 -15.29 -20.05
C SER A 80 19.34 -16.36 -19.23
N PHE A 81 19.39 -16.21 -17.90
CA PHE A 81 19.89 -17.22 -16.98
C PHE A 81 19.06 -18.52 -17.08
N ALA A 82 17.73 -18.41 -17.05
CA ALA A 82 16.84 -19.55 -17.20
C ALA A 82 17.04 -20.29 -18.54
N MET A 83 17.23 -19.55 -19.63
CA MET A 83 17.54 -20.11 -20.96
C MET A 83 18.89 -20.85 -20.97
N GLN A 84 19.92 -20.27 -20.38
CA GLN A 84 21.24 -20.89 -20.33
C GLN A 84 21.20 -22.18 -19.48
N ALA A 85 20.56 -22.13 -18.32
CA ALA A 85 20.40 -23.28 -17.44
C ALA A 85 19.60 -24.42 -18.12
N GLU A 86 18.56 -24.10 -18.89
CA GLU A 86 17.80 -25.13 -19.63
C GLU A 86 18.64 -25.80 -20.74
N ARG A 87 19.49 -25.03 -21.44
CA ARG A 87 20.41 -25.56 -22.47
C ARG A 87 21.47 -26.47 -21.88
N GLU A 88 22.01 -26.12 -20.72
CA GLU A 88 23.08 -26.86 -20.03
C GLU A 88 22.56 -28.01 -19.15
N ARG A 89 21.24 -28.09 -18.91
CA ARG A 89 20.60 -29.10 -18.05
C ARG A 89 20.99 -30.54 -18.38
N GLY A 90 21.13 -30.85 -19.67
CA GLY A 90 21.37 -32.22 -20.15
C GLY A 90 20.26 -33.18 -19.69
N SER A 91 20.64 -34.22 -18.93
CA SER A 91 19.73 -35.26 -18.41
C SER A 91 19.16 -34.98 -17.01
N ASN A 92 19.54 -33.87 -16.38
CA ASN A 92 19.06 -33.46 -15.06
C ASN A 92 17.61 -32.95 -15.14
N LEU A 93 16.84 -32.97 -14.06
CA LEU A 93 15.49 -32.38 -14.04
C LEU A 93 15.60 -30.90 -13.66
N MET A 94 14.88 -30.03 -14.38
CA MET A 94 14.84 -28.61 -14.08
C MET A 94 13.41 -28.10 -14.20
N ARG A 95 12.99 -27.25 -13.25
CA ARG A 95 11.70 -26.58 -13.26
C ARG A 95 11.88 -25.10 -12.95
N ILE A 96 11.29 -24.24 -13.76
CA ILE A 96 11.27 -22.80 -13.54
C ILE A 96 9.93 -22.43 -12.89
N ILE A 97 9.99 -21.68 -11.79
CA ILE A 97 8.86 -21.32 -10.97
C ILE A 97 8.92 -19.81 -10.73
N PRO A 98 8.21 -19.00 -11.55
CA PRO A 98 8.03 -17.60 -11.25
C PRO A 98 7.18 -17.43 -10.00
N PHE A 99 7.57 -16.47 -9.14
CA PHE A 99 6.84 -16.16 -7.92
C PHE A 99 6.75 -14.65 -7.70
N ALA A 100 5.76 -14.25 -6.93
CA ALA A 100 5.63 -12.90 -6.39
C ALA A 100 5.03 -13.06 -4.98
N ARG A 101 3.75 -12.73 -4.78
CA ARG A 101 3.05 -13.03 -3.53
C ARG A 101 2.88 -14.54 -3.29
N ASN A 102 2.65 -15.28 -4.36
CA ASN A 102 2.52 -16.74 -4.40
C ASN A 102 3.35 -17.27 -5.57
N THR A 103 3.66 -18.57 -5.59
CA THR A 103 4.19 -19.22 -6.79
C THR A 103 3.10 -19.36 -7.85
N ARG A 104 3.51 -19.33 -9.12
CA ARG A 104 2.62 -19.63 -10.24
C ARG A 104 3.29 -20.55 -11.24
N ILE A 105 2.45 -21.21 -12.03
CA ILE A 105 2.90 -21.98 -13.19
C ILE A 105 3.24 -20.98 -14.30
N THR A 106 4.34 -21.23 -15.01
CA THR A 106 4.73 -20.45 -16.19
C THR A 106 3.65 -20.55 -17.26
N ALA A 107 3.26 -19.41 -17.84
CA ALA A 107 2.29 -19.41 -18.93
C ALA A 107 2.93 -19.98 -20.22
N ALA A 108 2.12 -20.51 -21.12
CA ALA A 108 2.62 -21.08 -22.37
C ALA A 108 3.35 -20.03 -23.24
N GLU A 109 2.94 -18.76 -23.10
CA GLU A 109 3.51 -17.60 -23.79
C GLU A 109 4.89 -17.19 -23.24
N GLU A 110 5.20 -17.54 -21.99
CA GLU A 110 6.52 -17.29 -21.38
C GLU A 110 7.56 -18.31 -21.84
N ARG A 111 7.12 -19.43 -22.41
CA ARG A 111 7.95 -20.48 -22.98
C ARG A 111 7.82 -20.49 -24.50
N THR A 112 8.65 -19.71 -25.16
CA THR A 112 8.69 -19.65 -26.62
C THR A 112 9.59 -20.73 -27.22
N LYS A 113 9.47 -21.00 -28.52
CA LYS A 113 10.41 -21.90 -29.25
C LYS A 113 11.88 -21.45 -29.16
N ASN A 114 12.12 -20.16 -28.90
CA ASN A 114 13.45 -19.56 -28.82
C ASN A 114 13.97 -19.43 -27.38
N GLY A 115 13.17 -19.80 -26.37
CA GLY A 115 13.55 -19.80 -24.95
C GLY A 115 12.52 -19.12 -24.04
N TRP A 116 12.99 -18.63 -22.89
CA TRP A 116 12.16 -18.04 -21.83
C TRP A 116 12.04 -16.53 -21.98
N GLN A 117 10.81 -16.03 -21.81
CA GLN A 117 10.49 -14.61 -21.66
C GLN A 117 9.56 -14.46 -20.46
N LEU A 118 10.16 -14.32 -19.28
CA LEU A 118 9.42 -14.20 -18.03
C LEU A 118 8.77 -12.82 -17.94
N ARG A 119 7.54 -12.77 -17.40
CA ARG A 119 6.78 -11.54 -17.23
C ARG A 119 6.40 -11.32 -15.78
N HIS A 120 6.14 -10.06 -15.44
CA HIS A 120 5.58 -9.71 -14.15
C HIS A 120 4.27 -10.47 -13.88
N THR A 121 4.09 -10.84 -12.63
CA THR A 121 2.82 -11.42 -12.17
C THR A 121 1.74 -10.34 -12.19
N ALA A 122 0.64 -10.60 -12.89
CA ALA A 122 -0.43 -9.64 -13.07
C ALA A 122 -1.28 -9.45 -11.80
N GLY A 123 -1.87 -8.26 -11.68
CA GLY A 123 -2.82 -7.93 -10.60
C GLY A 123 -2.18 -7.84 -9.21
N ALA A 124 -3.01 -7.93 -8.17
CA ALA A 124 -2.59 -7.77 -6.78
C ALA A 124 -1.51 -8.77 -6.31
N ALA A 125 -1.40 -9.93 -6.98
CA ALA A 125 -0.37 -10.92 -6.68
C ALA A 125 1.05 -10.45 -7.03
N GLY A 126 1.22 -9.51 -7.95
CA GLY A 126 2.50 -8.93 -8.32
C GLY A 126 3.05 -7.88 -7.34
N HIS A 127 2.24 -7.38 -6.40
CA HIS A 127 2.68 -6.39 -5.41
C HIS A 127 3.30 -7.02 -4.15
N GLY A 128 3.15 -8.33 -3.97
CA GLY A 128 3.80 -9.09 -2.90
C GLY A 128 5.07 -9.78 -3.38
N THR A 129 6.01 -9.98 -2.47
CA THR A 129 7.22 -10.79 -2.64
C THR A 129 7.33 -11.69 -1.41
N ASN A 130 6.94 -12.96 -1.56
CA ASN A 130 6.95 -13.98 -0.51
C ASN A 130 7.95 -15.10 -0.85
N ILE A 131 9.20 -14.87 -0.47
CA ILE A 131 10.30 -15.81 -0.71
C ILE A 131 10.10 -17.10 0.09
N GLU A 132 9.49 -17.02 1.29
CA GLU A 132 9.22 -18.19 2.14
C GLU A 132 8.34 -19.22 1.43
N SER A 133 7.20 -18.78 0.89
CA SER A 133 6.29 -19.68 0.15
C SER A 133 6.96 -20.25 -1.10
N ALA A 134 7.77 -19.44 -1.80
CA ALA A 134 8.43 -19.87 -3.02
C ALA A 134 9.42 -21.01 -2.77
N ILE A 135 10.26 -20.88 -1.74
CA ILE A 135 11.22 -21.92 -1.33
C ILE A 135 10.47 -23.18 -0.90
N ARG A 136 9.38 -23.06 -0.14
CA ARG A 136 8.60 -24.22 0.33
C ARG A 136 7.94 -24.97 -0.84
N ASP A 137 7.33 -24.25 -1.77
CA ASP A 137 6.69 -24.82 -2.94
C ASP A 137 7.72 -25.46 -3.89
N ALA A 138 8.88 -24.82 -4.06
CA ALA A 138 10.00 -25.39 -4.80
C ALA A 138 10.47 -26.71 -4.19
N ALA A 139 10.73 -26.74 -2.87
CA ALA A 139 11.14 -27.95 -2.16
C ALA A 139 10.10 -29.08 -2.29
N ALA A 140 8.81 -28.76 -2.18
CA ALA A 140 7.73 -29.72 -2.34
C ALA A 140 7.58 -30.24 -3.79
N SER A 141 8.05 -29.48 -4.77
CA SER A 141 7.94 -29.85 -6.20
C SER A 141 9.04 -30.78 -6.70
N LEU A 142 10.13 -30.93 -5.94
CA LEU A 142 11.29 -31.73 -6.36
C LEU A 142 11.00 -33.22 -6.14
N PRO A 143 11.22 -34.09 -7.15
CA PRO A 143 10.94 -35.52 -7.04
C PRO A 143 11.90 -36.21 -6.06
N SER A 144 11.38 -37.16 -5.28
CA SER A 144 12.17 -38.01 -4.39
C SER A 144 13.13 -38.91 -5.19
N GLY A 145 14.35 -39.09 -4.70
CA GLY A 145 15.36 -39.97 -5.32
C GLY A 145 16.34 -39.28 -6.28
N LEU A 146 16.19 -37.98 -6.49
CA LEU A 146 17.17 -37.11 -7.16
C LEU A 146 17.84 -36.19 -6.14
N ASN A 147 19.00 -35.62 -6.49
CA ASN A 147 19.67 -34.62 -5.63
C ASN A 147 18.97 -33.26 -5.80
N PRO A 148 18.24 -32.76 -4.79
CA PRO A 148 17.47 -31.52 -4.89
C PRO A 148 18.40 -30.30 -4.85
N ARG A 149 18.10 -29.26 -5.63
CA ARG A 149 18.78 -27.97 -5.58
C ARG A 149 17.81 -26.86 -5.91
N ILE A 150 17.90 -25.73 -5.21
CA ILE A 150 17.05 -24.55 -5.45
C ILE A 150 17.96 -23.40 -5.88
N VAL A 151 17.59 -22.68 -6.93
CA VAL A 151 18.25 -21.44 -7.36
C VAL A 151 17.24 -20.31 -7.22
N LEU A 152 17.55 -19.31 -6.41
CA LEU A 152 16.71 -18.13 -6.16
C LEU A 152 17.26 -16.93 -6.92
N ILE A 153 16.46 -16.38 -7.84
CA ILE A 153 16.77 -15.16 -8.59
C ILE A 153 15.82 -14.06 -8.10
N SER A 154 16.32 -13.09 -7.33
CA SER A 154 15.52 -12.03 -6.71
C SER A 154 16.39 -10.81 -6.34
N ASP A 155 15.76 -9.65 -6.16
CA ASP A 155 16.37 -8.44 -5.58
C ASP A 155 16.51 -8.53 -4.04
N GLY A 156 15.95 -9.59 -3.42
CA GLY A 156 16.05 -9.88 -2.00
C GLY A 156 15.11 -9.08 -1.11
N ASN A 157 14.23 -8.25 -1.67
CA ASN A 157 13.35 -7.38 -0.89
C ASN A 157 12.00 -8.06 -0.58
N GLU A 158 11.99 -8.97 0.40
CA GLU A 158 10.76 -9.62 0.84
C GLU A 158 9.82 -8.67 1.58
N ASN A 159 8.52 -8.79 1.35
CA ASN A 159 7.49 -8.02 2.05
C ASN A 159 6.45 -8.89 2.77
N LEU A 160 6.53 -10.22 2.59
CA LEU A 160 5.65 -11.21 3.20
C LEU A 160 6.44 -12.48 3.55
N GLY A 161 6.15 -13.04 4.71
CA GLY A 161 6.83 -14.24 5.19
C GLY A 161 8.23 -13.96 5.73
N SER A 162 9.04 -15.01 5.85
CA SER A 162 10.45 -14.90 6.26
C SER A 162 11.32 -15.89 5.50
N ALA A 163 12.16 -15.38 4.61
CA ALA A 163 13.14 -16.17 3.85
C ALA A 163 14.07 -16.95 4.78
N ALA A 164 14.50 -16.35 5.89
CA ALA A 164 15.36 -17.00 6.88
C ALA A 164 14.75 -18.32 7.42
N ARG A 165 13.43 -18.32 7.68
CA ARG A 165 12.72 -19.52 8.14
C ARG A 165 12.69 -20.60 7.07
N ALA A 166 12.44 -20.23 5.83
CA ALA A 166 12.42 -21.16 4.70
C ALA A 166 13.80 -21.74 4.38
N ILE A 167 14.84 -20.92 4.45
CA ILE A 167 16.23 -21.33 4.27
C ILE A 167 16.62 -22.35 5.36
N TRP A 168 16.29 -22.07 6.61
CA TRP A 168 16.55 -23.01 7.70
C TRP A 168 15.83 -24.35 7.49
N GLN A 169 14.57 -24.32 7.05
CA GLN A 169 13.81 -25.53 6.72
C GLN A 169 14.45 -26.30 5.55
N ALA A 170 14.89 -25.62 4.49
CA ALA A 170 15.57 -26.25 3.36
C ALA A 170 16.91 -26.88 3.77
N GLN A 171 17.66 -26.23 4.67
CA GLN A 171 18.90 -26.78 5.24
C GLN A 171 18.65 -28.08 6.03
N GLN A 172 17.57 -28.15 6.82
CA GLN A 172 17.19 -29.39 7.52
C GLN A 172 16.87 -30.55 6.56
N LEU A 173 16.34 -30.23 5.38
CA LEU A 173 16.05 -31.19 4.32
C LEU A 173 17.27 -31.51 3.44
N GLY A 174 18.44 -30.90 3.70
CA GLY A 174 19.64 -31.08 2.90
C GLY A 174 19.53 -30.49 1.49
N ILE A 175 18.65 -29.51 1.29
CA ILE A 175 18.42 -28.85 0.00
C ILE A 175 19.27 -27.56 -0.06
N PRO A 176 20.36 -27.53 -0.84
CA PRO A 176 21.12 -26.30 -1.07
C PRO A 176 20.29 -25.27 -1.83
N ILE A 177 20.39 -24.02 -1.39
CA ILE A 177 19.81 -22.84 -2.05
C ILE A 177 20.96 -21.96 -2.54
N ASP A 178 21.07 -21.78 -3.85
CA ASP A 178 21.98 -20.82 -4.47
C ASP A 178 21.23 -19.55 -4.84
N THR A 179 21.84 -18.38 -4.67
CA THR A 179 21.20 -17.09 -4.94
C THR A 179 21.87 -16.35 -6.09
N VAL A 180 21.07 -15.82 -7.01
CA VAL A 180 21.49 -14.90 -8.07
C VAL A 180 20.86 -13.53 -7.74
N PRO A 181 21.64 -12.57 -7.23
CA PRO A 181 21.10 -11.27 -6.86
C PRO A 181 20.75 -10.47 -8.13
N LEU A 182 19.54 -9.92 -8.15
CA LEU A 182 19.12 -8.91 -9.12
C LEU A 182 19.44 -7.51 -8.57
N ALA A 183 19.70 -6.55 -9.46
CA ALA A 183 19.96 -5.18 -9.04
C ALA A 183 18.69 -4.53 -8.47
N GLY A 184 17.52 -4.94 -8.97
CA GLY A 184 16.23 -4.40 -8.58
C GLY A 184 16.05 -2.97 -9.07
N ARG A 185 14.98 -2.32 -8.62
CA ARG A 185 14.82 -0.88 -8.84
C ARG A 185 15.67 -0.09 -7.84
N PRO A 186 16.27 1.04 -8.25
CA PRO A 186 16.88 1.96 -7.31
C PRO A 186 15.86 2.31 -6.23
N LYS A 187 16.25 2.18 -4.95
CA LYS A 187 15.39 2.68 -3.86
C LYS A 187 15.09 4.16 -4.12
N PRO A 188 13.83 4.60 -4.04
CA PRO A 188 13.53 6.02 -4.09
C PRO A 188 14.34 6.72 -3.01
N GLY A 189 15.06 7.77 -3.39
CA GLY A 189 15.89 8.54 -2.47
C GLY A 189 15.05 9.41 -1.53
N LEU A 190 13.82 9.77 -1.92
CA LEU A 190 12.90 10.46 -1.03
C LEU A 190 12.10 9.48 -0.17
N LEU A 191 12.17 9.67 1.14
CA LEU A 191 11.34 8.95 2.10
C LEU A 191 10.33 9.91 2.71
N LEU A 192 9.05 9.52 2.70
CA LEU A 192 8.00 10.23 3.43
C LEU A 192 7.84 9.58 4.80
N ASP A 193 8.15 10.34 5.84
CA ASP A 193 8.11 9.86 7.23
C ASP A 193 6.72 10.06 7.85
N SER A 194 6.14 11.24 7.69
CA SER A 194 4.80 11.54 8.21
C SER A 194 4.05 12.59 7.41
N VAL A 195 2.73 12.50 7.49
CA VAL A 195 1.76 13.46 6.95
C VAL A 195 0.77 13.78 8.07
N SER A 196 0.60 15.06 8.36
CA SER A 196 -0.36 15.57 9.34
C SER A 196 -1.32 16.54 8.67
N LEU A 197 -2.61 16.24 8.77
CA LEU A 197 -3.70 17.11 8.30
C LEU A 197 -4.90 17.00 9.26
N PRO A 198 -5.73 18.06 9.36
CA PRO A 198 -6.93 18.01 10.18
C PRO A 198 -7.89 16.94 9.70
N ALA A 199 -8.53 16.21 10.64
CA ALA A 199 -9.52 15.18 10.30
C ALA A 199 -10.81 15.77 9.70
N GLN A 200 -11.14 17.02 10.07
CA GLN A 200 -12.33 17.71 9.61
C GLN A 200 -11.98 19.17 9.30
N VAL A 201 -12.47 19.68 8.17
CA VAL A 201 -12.33 21.08 7.74
C VAL A 201 -13.63 21.59 7.14
N PHE A 202 -13.81 22.90 7.08
CA PHE A 202 -14.95 23.48 6.39
C PHE A 202 -14.68 23.62 4.88
N SER A 203 -15.74 23.47 4.09
CA SER A 203 -15.68 23.72 2.65
C SER A 203 -15.22 25.16 2.38
N GLY A 204 -14.21 25.32 1.53
CA GLY A 204 -13.61 26.62 1.20
C GLY A 204 -12.68 27.21 2.26
N GLU A 205 -12.47 26.53 3.38
CA GLU A 205 -11.46 26.91 4.36
C GLU A 205 -10.05 26.55 3.88
N ARG A 206 -9.07 27.41 4.17
CA ARG A 206 -7.66 27.08 4.01
C ARG A 206 -7.15 26.32 5.23
N PHE A 207 -6.77 25.06 5.04
CA PHE A 207 -6.22 24.22 6.11
C PHE A 207 -4.74 23.88 5.87
N PRO A 208 -3.93 23.71 6.93
CA PRO A 208 -2.53 23.32 6.81
C PRO A 208 -2.38 21.82 6.54
N ILE A 209 -1.38 21.46 5.76
CA ILE A 209 -0.91 20.09 5.53
C ILE A 209 0.59 20.08 5.85
N GLU A 210 0.99 19.30 6.84
CA GLU A 210 2.38 19.21 7.30
C GLU A 210 2.97 17.88 6.84
N LEU A 211 4.08 17.95 6.11
CA LEU A 211 4.81 16.79 5.59
C LEU A 211 6.19 16.74 6.23
N THR A 212 6.60 15.57 6.70
CA THR A 212 7.98 15.29 7.10
C THR A 212 8.60 14.34 6.09
N LEU A 213 9.64 14.80 5.40
CA LEU A 213 10.33 14.08 4.35
C LEU A 213 11.81 13.97 4.69
N GLU A 214 12.42 12.83 4.38
CA GLU A 214 13.87 12.64 4.45
C GLU A 214 14.45 12.62 3.03
N SER A 215 15.48 13.44 2.81
CA SER A 215 16.18 13.54 1.54
C SER A 215 17.68 13.30 1.74
N PRO A 216 18.36 12.44 0.96
CA PRO A 216 19.78 12.16 1.10
C PRO A 216 20.68 13.35 0.73
N ARG A 217 20.17 14.31 -0.04
CA ARG A 217 20.93 15.48 -0.52
C ARG A 217 20.03 16.68 -0.74
N SER A 218 20.64 17.87 -0.87
CA SER A 218 19.91 19.06 -1.27
C SER A 218 19.44 18.94 -2.73
N VAL A 219 18.14 19.13 -2.99
CA VAL A 219 17.54 19.02 -4.33
C VAL A 219 16.26 19.84 -4.43
N ALA A 220 15.97 20.36 -5.62
CA ALA A 220 14.66 20.95 -5.90
C ALA A 220 13.62 19.83 -6.10
N ALA A 221 12.49 19.95 -5.42
CA ALA A 221 11.37 19.03 -5.51
C ALA A 221 10.09 19.78 -5.89
N THR A 222 9.18 19.07 -6.55
CA THR A 222 7.86 19.56 -6.90
C THR A 222 6.83 18.81 -6.08
N VAL A 223 5.99 19.54 -5.35
CA VAL A 223 4.87 19.01 -4.60
C VAL A 223 3.58 19.33 -5.33
N GLU A 224 2.87 18.29 -5.73
CA GLU A 224 1.52 18.38 -6.30
C GLU A 224 0.51 17.85 -5.28
N LEU A 225 -0.53 18.63 -5.01
CA LEU A 225 -1.66 18.23 -4.19
C LEU A 225 -2.88 18.03 -5.08
N THR A 226 -3.62 16.95 -4.87
CA THR A 226 -4.86 16.65 -5.57
C THR A 226 -5.97 16.30 -4.58
N ALA A 227 -7.21 16.61 -4.92
CA ALA A 227 -8.40 16.16 -4.21
C ALA A 227 -9.36 15.52 -5.20
N GLU A 228 -9.80 14.28 -4.95
CA GLU A 228 -10.62 13.50 -5.91
C GLU A 228 -9.99 13.46 -7.32
N GLY A 229 -8.66 13.36 -7.39
CA GLY A 229 -7.90 13.37 -8.64
C GLY A 229 -7.80 14.74 -9.35
N LYS A 230 -8.37 15.82 -8.82
CA LYS A 230 -8.23 17.18 -9.35
C LYS A 230 -7.05 17.90 -8.69
N SER A 231 -6.17 18.50 -9.48
CA SER A 231 -5.03 19.26 -8.96
C SER A 231 -5.50 20.50 -8.21
N LEU A 232 -5.11 20.60 -6.93
CA LEU A 232 -5.30 21.78 -6.07
C LEU A 232 -4.19 22.81 -6.25
N GLY A 233 -3.02 22.35 -6.71
CA GLY A 233 -1.86 23.20 -6.94
C GLY A 233 -0.56 22.43 -7.01
N VAL A 234 0.43 23.07 -7.62
CA VAL A 234 1.79 22.54 -7.77
C VAL A 234 2.77 23.58 -7.25
N ASN A 235 3.57 23.22 -6.26
CA ASN A 235 4.56 24.09 -5.63
C ASN A 235 5.97 23.51 -5.78
N SER A 236 6.94 24.33 -6.15
CA SER A 236 8.35 23.95 -6.08
C SER A 236 8.92 24.28 -4.70
N VAL A 237 9.65 23.33 -4.11
CA VAL A 237 10.28 23.45 -2.80
C VAL A 237 11.74 23.00 -2.91
N GLN A 238 12.63 23.67 -2.18
CA GLN A 238 14.02 23.23 -2.07
C GLN A 238 14.15 22.33 -0.83
N LEU A 239 14.51 21.07 -1.03
CA LEU A 239 14.80 20.14 0.06
C LEU A 239 16.29 20.25 0.42
N ALA A 240 16.59 20.24 1.71
CA ALA A 240 17.94 20.06 2.25
C ALA A 240 18.25 18.56 2.43
N GLY A 241 19.52 18.22 2.63
CA GLY A 241 19.89 16.86 3.07
C GLY A 241 19.44 16.61 4.52
N GLY A 242 18.90 15.43 4.80
CA GLY A 242 18.30 15.04 6.07
C GLY A 242 16.78 15.26 6.09
N THR A 243 16.24 15.50 7.29
CA THR A 243 14.81 15.70 7.54
C THR A 243 14.37 17.11 7.12
N ASN A 244 13.25 17.20 6.40
CA ASN A 244 12.63 18.42 5.91
C ASN A 244 11.17 18.46 6.38
N HIS A 245 10.77 19.58 6.99
CA HIS A 245 9.38 19.83 7.36
C HIS A 245 8.78 20.82 6.35
N LEU A 246 7.80 20.38 5.57
CA LEU A 246 7.08 21.21 4.62
C LEU A 246 5.69 21.52 5.17
N ARG A 247 5.31 22.79 5.14
CA ARG A 247 3.97 23.24 5.46
C ARG A 247 3.29 23.77 4.21
N LEU A 248 2.24 23.09 3.80
CA LEU A 248 1.43 23.40 2.64
C LEU A 248 0.03 23.82 3.10
N HIS A 249 -0.70 24.49 2.21
CA HIS A 249 -2.09 24.87 2.46
C HIS A 249 -2.97 24.36 1.33
N GLY A 250 -4.06 23.69 1.69
CA GLY A 250 -5.10 23.24 0.78
C GLY A 250 -6.41 24.01 1.01
N SER A 251 -7.22 24.13 -0.02
CA SER A 251 -8.60 24.62 0.05
C SER A 251 -9.44 23.84 -0.94
N VAL A 252 -10.54 23.25 -0.49
CA VAL A 252 -11.42 22.44 -1.33
C VAL A 252 -12.86 22.90 -1.12
N ASN A 253 -13.55 23.20 -2.23
CA ASN A 253 -14.93 23.67 -2.23
C ASN A 253 -15.88 22.49 -2.49
N SER A 254 -15.89 21.50 -1.60
CA SER A 254 -16.77 20.33 -1.67
C SER A 254 -17.24 19.91 -0.29
N THR A 255 -18.10 18.90 -0.23
CA THR A 255 -18.69 18.42 1.03
C THR A 255 -18.70 16.90 1.05
N GLY A 256 -18.55 16.30 2.23
CA GLY A 256 -18.45 14.86 2.41
C GLY A 256 -17.02 14.42 2.68
N ALA A 257 -16.78 13.12 2.60
CA ALA A 257 -15.42 12.58 2.64
C ALA A 257 -14.75 12.85 1.28
N VAL A 258 -13.55 13.41 1.32
CA VAL A 258 -12.73 13.71 0.14
C VAL A 258 -11.38 13.02 0.30
N ASP A 259 -10.95 12.30 -0.72
CA ASP A 259 -9.61 11.73 -0.78
C ASP A 259 -8.62 12.80 -1.23
N LEU A 260 -7.79 13.25 -0.27
CA LEU A 260 -6.69 14.16 -0.51
C LEU A 260 -5.42 13.36 -0.78
N ALA A 261 -4.80 13.56 -1.93
CA ALA A 261 -3.56 12.92 -2.31
C ALA A 261 -2.47 13.95 -2.54
N GLY A 262 -1.22 13.56 -2.29
CA GLY A 262 -0.06 14.39 -2.58
C GLY A 262 1.07 13.59 -3.16
N LYS A 263 1.79 14.22 -4.09
CA LYS A 263 2.96 13.67 -4.75
C LYS A 263 4.12 14.64 -4.63
N VAL A 264 5.22 14.17 -4.07
CA VAL A 264 6.49 14.90 -3.99
C VAL A 264 7.47 14.23 -4.92
N ALA A 265 7.91 14.92 -5.96
CA ALA A 265 8.87 14.39 -6.93
C ALA A 265 10.15 15.23 -6.95
N ALA A 266 11.31 14.60 -6.92
CA ALA A 266 12.60 15.27 -7.09
C ALA A 266 13.46 14.56 -8.12
N GLU A 267 14.19 15.36 -8.90
CA GLU A 267 15.03 14.84 -9.98
C GLU A 267 16.15 13.93 -9.42
N GLY A 268 16.19 12.69 -9.93
CA GLY A 268 17.16 11.68 -9.51
C GLY A 268 16.95 11.08 -8.12
N LEU A 269 15.93 11.50 -7.36
CA LEU A 269 15.57 10.87 -6.07
C LEU A 269 14.20 10.16 -6.12
N GLY A 270 13.48 10.22 -7.23
CA GLY A 270 12.19 9.54 -7.40
C GLY A 270 11.03 10.35 -6.84
N GLU A 271 9.98 9.65 -6.42
CA GLU A 271 8.74 10.25 -5.92
C GLU A 271 8.28 9.59 -4.61
N ALA A 272 7.70 10.41 -3.75
CA ALA A 272 6.98 9.99 -2.56
C ALA A 272 5.51 10.40 -2.68
N ARG A 273 4.60 9.53 -2.25
CA ARG A 273 3.14 9.73 -2.39
C ARG A 273 2.43 9.48 -1.07
N PHE A 274 1.34 10.19 -0.84
CA PHE A 274 0.40 9.93 0.25
C PHE A 274 -1.03 10.13 -0.21
N GLU A 275 -1.94 9.46 0.47
CA GLU A 275 -3.39 9.59 0.29
C GLU A 275 -4.05 9.51 1.66
N GLN A 276 -4.95 10.45 1.96
CA GLN A 276 -5.68 10.47 3.22
C GLN A 276 -7.07 11.09 3.03
N ALA A 277 -8.08 10.44 3.60
CA ALA A 277 -9.44 10.95 3.60
C ALA A 277 -9.59 12.10 4.61
N ILE A 278 -10.25 13.18 4.19
CA ILE A 278 -10.60 14.33 5.01
C ILE A 278 -12.11 14.58 4.95
N ALA A 279 -12.73 14.87 6.09
CA ALA A 279 -14.16 15.16 6.15
C ALA A 279 -14.41 16.66 5.96
N LEU A 280 -15.01 17.03 4.83
CA LEU A 280 -15.44 18.40 4.55
C LEU A 280 -16.89 18.61 4.93
N ARG A 281 -17.15 19.61 5.77
CA ARG A 281 -18.51 20.02 6.15
C ARG A 281 -18.82 21.42 5.66
N ARG A 282 -20.10 21.71 5.46
CA ARG A 282 -20.53 23.10 5.30
C ARG A 282 -20.49 23.77 6.66
N PRO A 283 -19.91 24.98 6.77
CA PRO A 283 -20.05 25.76 7.98
C PRO A 283 -21.51 26.18 8.15
N ARG A 284 -22.05 26.09 9.36
CA ARG A 284 -23.44 26.47 9.66
C ARG A 284 -23.51 27.88 10.20
N VAL A 285 -24.49 28.64 9.71
CA VAL A 285 -24.83 29.99 10.17
C VAL A 285 -26.19 29.96 10.82
N LEU A 286 -26.30 30.51 12.02
CA LEU A 286 -27.59 30.84 12.61
C LEU A 286 -27.94 32.28 12.23
N LEU A 287 -28.98 32.46 11.43
CA LEU A 287 -29.52 33.76 11.06
C LEU A 287 -30.76 34.06 11.93
N ILE A 288 -30.64 35.05 12.81
CA ILE A 288 -31.75 35.55 13.62
C ILE A 288 -32.24 36.82 12.97
N ASN A 289 -33.45 36.78 12.42
CA ASN A 289 -34.03 37.89 11.68
C ASN A 289 -35.36 38.31 12.31
N ASN A 290 -35.55 39.62 12.52
CA ASN A 290 -36.83 40.20 12.94
C ASN A 290 -37.57 40.93 11.81
N ASP A 291 -36.94 41.09 10.64
CA ASP A 291 -37.52 41.81 9.52
C ASP A 291 -38.57 40.98 8.76
N PRO A 292 -39.50 41.62 8.02
CA PRO A 292 -40.46 40.92 7.19
C PRO A 292 -39.77 39.94 6.23
N PRO A 293 -40.37 38.74 6.00
CA PRO A 293 -39.79 37.73 5.13
C PRO A 293 -39.45 38.29 3.74
N GLY A 294 -38.21 38.07 3.31
CA GLY A 294 -37.73 38.50 2.00
C GLY A 294 -36.80 39.72 2.03
N THR A 295 -36.70 40.42 3.16
CA THR A 295 -35.77 41.55 3.35
C THR A 295 -34.31 41.07 3.47
N GLU A 296 -34.13 39.85 4.00
CA GLU A 296 -32.85 39.19 4.24
C GLU A 296 -32.26 38.49 3.00
N GLN A 297 -32.96 38.49 1.86
CA GLN A 297 -32.56 37.72 0.68
C GLN A 297 -31.13 37.99 0.21
N HIS A 298 -30.69 39.25 0.28
CA HIS A 298 -29.32 39.61 -0.12
C HIS A 298 -28.27 39.06 0.85
N LEU A 299 -28.55 39.08 2.15
CA LEU A 299 -27.69 38.53 3.18
C LEU A 299 -27.63 37.00 3.07
N SER A 300 -28.78 36.34 2.91
CA SER A 300 -28.84 34.89 2.74
C SER A 300 -28.09 34.44 1.48
N ARG A 301 -28.27 35.13 0.35
CA ARG A 301 -27.51 34.83 -0.88
C ARG A 301 -26.00 35.01 -0.70
N ALA A 302 -25.57 36.03 0.03
CA ALA A 302 -24.16 36.25 0.30
C ALA A 302 -23.54 35.13 1.16
N LEU A 303 -24.28 34.66 2.17
CA LEU A 303 -23.86 33.54 3.02
C LEU A 303 -23.84 32.21 2.25
N GLU A 304 -24.88 31.92 1.45
CA GLU A 304 -24.94 30.73 0.59
C GLU A 304 -23.82 30.71 -0.46
N ALA A 305 -23.50 31.86 -1.06
CA ALA A 305 -22.41 31.98 -2.02
C ALA A 305 -21.04 31.65 -1.41
N ASN A 306 -20.90 31.77 -0.08
CA ASN A 306 -19.72 31.37 0.68
C ASN A 306 -19.86 29.96 1.29
N ALA A 307 -20.76 29.14 0.74
CA ALA A 307 -21.00 27.74 1.12
C ALA A 307 -21.48 27.52 2.57
N PHE A 308 -21.99 28.56 3.24
CA PHE A 308 -22.63 28.40 4.54
C PHE A 308 -23.99 27.71 4.40
N GLU A 309 -24.29 26.82 5.33
CA GLU A 309 -25.62 26.27 5.54
C GLU A 309 -26.36 27.18 6.53
N ILE A 310 -27.41 27.84 6.05
CA ILE A 310 -28.16 28.83 6.83
C ILE A 310 -29.31 28.15 7.54
N GLU A 311 -29.41 28.41 8.84
CA GLU A 311 -30.58 28.09 9.66
C GLU A 311 -31.17 29.37 10.22
N THR A 312 -32.46 29.59 9.97
CA THR A 312 -33.15 30.78 10.45
C THR A 312 -33.88 30.49 11.76
N ALA A 313 -33.79 31.39 12.74
CA ALA A 313 -34.50 31.29 14.00
C ALA A 313 -35.12 32.63 14.43
N ASN A 314 -36.26 32.57 15.12
CA ASN A 314 -36.98 33.76 15.62
C ASN A 314 -36.47 34.22 17.00
N GLY A 315 -35.22 33.90 17.34
CA GLY A 315 -34.60 34.22 18.62
C GLY A 315 -33.38 33.35 18.90
N VAL A 316 -32.58 33.75 19.89
CA VAL A 316 -31.33 33.06 20.24
C VAL A 316 -31.67 31.71 20.91
N PRO A 317 -31.28 30.56 20.30
CA PRO A 317 -31.70 29.25 20.78
C PRO A 317 -30.95 28.80 22.04
N GLY A 318 -31.47 27.70 22.60
CA GLY A 318 -30.91 26.87 23.67
C GLY A 318 -29.41 26.66 23.60
N LYS A 319 -29.01 26.17 22.42
CA LYS A 319 -27.75 25.54 22.14
C LYS A 319 -27.17 26.23 20.91
N LEU A 320 -25.93 26.69 21.02
CA LEU A 320 -25.19 27.33 19.93
C LEU A 320 -24.12 26.39 19.36
N GLU A 321 -24.05 25.17 19.88
CA GLU A 321 -23.12 24.12 19.46
C GLU A 321 -23.39 23.72 18.01
N GLY A 322 -22.35 23.73 17.17
CA GLY A 322 -22.43 23.31 15.77
C GLY A 322 -22.55 24.46 14.76
N TYR A 323 -22.83 25.70 15.20
CA TYR A 323 -22.72 26.89 14.34
C TYR A 323 -21.30 27.45 14.38
N GLN A 324 -20.86 28.03 13.27
CA GLN A 324 -19.57 28.74 13.17
C GLN A 324 -19.78 30.26 13.20
N LEU A 325 -20.96 30.71 12.80
CA LEU A 325 -21.32 32.12 12.72
C LEU A 325 -22.76 32.31 13.21
N ILE A 326 -22.98 33.33 14.02
CA ILE A 326 -24.30 33.80 14.42
C ILE A 326 -24.48 35.20 13.86
N VAL A 327 -25.52 35.39 13.05
CA VAL A 327 -25.88 36.68 12.47
C VAL A 327 -27.20 37.11 13.08
N ILE A 328 -27.21 38.25 13.76
CA ILE A 328 -28.40 38.83 14.36
C ILE A 328 -28.74 40.10 13.59
N ASN A 329 -29.85 40.06 12.86
CA ASN A 329 -30.31 41.14 12.01
C ASN A 329 -31.53 41.85 12.60
N ASN A 330 -31.39 43.16 12.79
CA ASN A 330 -32.42 44.09 13.23
C ASN A 330 -33.21 43.61 14.47
N TRP A 331 -32.49 43.14 15.50
CA TRP A 331 -33.09 42.60 16.72
C TRP A 331 -32.96 43.56 17.90
N ASP A 332 -33.92 43.57 18.82
CA ASP A 332 -33.81 44.32 20.07
C ASP A 332 -32.89 43.59 21.07
N MET A 333 -31.76 44.20 21.37
CA MET A 333 -30.76 43.67 22.30
C MET A 333 -31.31 43.42 23.72
N HIS A 334 -32.28 44.23 24.16
CA HIS A 334 -32.89 44.09 25.48
C HIS A 334 -33.91 42.96 25.55
N ALA A 335 -34.48 42.56 24.42
CA ALA A 335 -35.39 41.41 24.34
C ALA A 335 -34.65 40.06 24.48
N VAL A 336 -33.32 40.04 24.36
CA VAL A 336 -32.51 38.84 24.53
C VAL A 336 -32.34 38.54 26.03
N PRO A 337 -32.75 37.35 26.52
CA PRO A 337 -32.58 37.00 27.93
C PRO A 337 -31.10 36.97 28.36
N GLU A 338 -30.79 37.35 29.60
CA GLU A 338 -29.41 37.38 30.13
C GLU A 338 -28.65 36.05 29.96
N ALA A 339 -29.34 34.92 30.18
CA ALA A 339 -28.75 33.59 29.96
C ALA A 339 -28.30 33.37 28.50
N ARG A 340 -29.00 33.97 27.53
CA ARG A 340 -28.65 33.91 26.10
C ARG A 340 -27.49 34.84 25.77
N LYS A 341 -27.44 36.02 26.38
CA LYS A 341 -26.30 36.95 26.22
C LYS A 341 -25.00 36.31 26.71
N ALA A 342 -25.04 35.65 27.88
CA ALA A 342 -23.90 34.89 28.40
C ALA A 342 -23.49 33.74 27.47
N ALA A 343 -24.45 33.04 26.86
CA ALA A 343 -24.16 31.98 25.90
C ALA A 343 -23.50 32.50 24.61
N LEU A 344 -23.90 33.69 24.13
CA LEU A 344 -23.28 34.35 22.98
C LEU A 344 -21.84 34.80 23.29
N GLU A 345 -21.60 35.36 24.48
CA GLU A 345 -20.25 35.72 24.94
C GLU A 345 -19.32 34.50 24.97
N GLU A 346 -19.79 33.39 25.55
CA GLU A 346 -19.03 32.14 25.60
C GLU A 346 -18.78 31.55 24.19
N PHE A 347 -19.76 31.64 23.30
CA PHE A 347 -19.62 31.21 21.90
C PHE A 347 -18.50 31.97 21.17
N VAL A 348 -18.44 33.29 21.33
CA VAL A 348 -17.39 34.11 20.71
C VAL A 348 -16.03 33.85 21.34
N LYS A 349 -15.95 33.67 22.68
CA LYS A 349 -14.71 33.30 23.37
C LYS A 349 -14.13 31.96 22.89
N ARG A 350 -14.97 31.04 22.41
CA ARG A 350 -14.56 29.76 21.81
C ARG A 350 -14.14 29.87 20.34
N GLY A 351 -14.13 31.08 19.77
CA GLY A 351 -13.74 31.34 18.38
C GLY A 351 -14.90 31.36 17.38
N GLY A 352 -16.16 31.31 17.86
CA GLY A 352 -17.33 31.51 17.01
C GLY A 352 -17.47 32.96 16.53
N GLY A 353 -17.92 33.15 15.30
CA GLY A 353 -18.14 34.49 14.74
C GLY A 353 -19.50 35.07 15.16
N LEU A 354 -19.54 36.32 15.61
CA LEU A 354 -20.79 37.04 15.86
C LEU A 354 -20.86 38.27 14.95
N VAL A 355 -21.97 38.40 14.23
CA VAL A 355 -22.30 39.57 13.41
C VAL A 355 -23.60 40.16 13.94
N TRP A 356 -23.54 41.42 14.35
CA TRP A 356 -24.70 42.19 14.79
C TRP A 356 -25.00 43.28 13.77
N ILE A 357 -26.16 43.19 13.12
CA ILE A 357 -26.64 44.17 12.15
C ILE A 357 -27.75 44.97 12.83
N ALA A 358 -27.44 46.22 13.17
CA ALA A 358 -28.40 47.12 13.79
C ALA A 358 -29.31 47.77 12.73
N GLY A 359 -30.58 47.99 13.09
CA GLY A 359 -31.59 48.65 12.30
C GLY A 359 -32.63 49.36 13.17
N GLU A 360 -33.82 49.59 12.65
CA GLU A 360 -34.90 50.37 13.29
C GLU A 360 -35.37 49.81 14.65
N HIS A 361 -35.20 48.52 14.90
CA HIS A 361 -35.57 47.87 16.16
C HIS A 361 -34.45 47.88 17.21
N ASN A 362 -33.29 48.48 16.91
CA ASN A 362 -32.20 48.61 17.86
C ASN A 362 -32.36 49.89 18.67
N VAL A 363 -32.83 49.77 19.91
CA VAL A 363 -32.99 50.91 20.81
C VAL A 363 -31.68 51.13 21.59
N TYR A 364 -30.95 52.19 21.23
CA TYR A 364 -29.80 52.64 22.01
C TYR A 364 -30.25 53.51 23.18
N LEU A 365 -29.93 53.10 24.41
CA LEU A 365 -30.17 53.90 25.62
C LEU A 365 -28.91 54.72 25.98
N GLU A 366 -29.08 56.04 26.15
CA GLU A 366 -27.98 56.98 26.49
C GLU A 366 -27.43 56.77 27.91
N LYS A 367 -28.26 56.27 28.84
CA LYS A 367 -27.82 55.88 30.19
C LYS A 367 -27.71 54.36 30.25
N LYS A 368 -26.53 53.84 29.96
CA LYS A 368 -26.24 52.42 30.16
C LYS A 368 -26.08 52.12 31.65
N GLY A 369 -26.68 51.01 32.09
CA GLY A 369 -26.42 50.42 33.41
C GLY A 369 -25.08 49.67 33.42
N GLU A 370 -24.96 48.61 34.22
CA GLU A 370 -23.82 47.69 34.13
C GLU A 370 -23.76 47.02 32.74
N GLU A 371 -22.55 46.86 32.19
CA GLU A 371 -22.33 46.21 30.90
C GLU A 371 -22.75 44.74 30.95
N ASP A 372 -23.67 44.37 30.07
CA ASP A 372 -24.10 42.98 29.94
C ASP A 372 -23.08 42.13 29.16
N ALA A 373 -23.30 40.81 29.14
CA ALA A 373 -22.41 39.86 28.47
C ALA A 373 -22.27 40.08 26.96
N LEU A 374 -23.35 40.51 26.31
CA LEU A 374 -23.37 40.71 24.87
C LEU A 374 -22.61 42.00 24.50
N GLU A 375 -22.80 43.07 25.28
CA GLU A 375 -22.09 44.35 25.11
C GLU A 375 -20.56 44.20 25.27
N ARG A 376 -20.09 43.34 26.17
CA ARG A 376 -18.65 43.03 26.31
C ARG A 376 -18.06 42.30 25.10
N THR A 377 -18.91 41.58 24.36
CA THR A 377 -18.50 40.76 23.22
C THR A 377 -18.36 41.59 21.94
N LEU A 378 -19.10 42.69 21.83
CA LEU A 378 -19.10 43.52 20.63
C LEU A 378 -17.90 44.49 20.62
N PRO A 379 -17.16 44.62 19.50
CA PRO A 379 -15.96 45.44 19.44
C PRO A 379 -16.24 46.96 19.40
N ALA A 380 -17.48 47.37 19.10
CA ALA A 380 -17.86 48.77 18.94
C ALA A 380 -18.99 49.17 19.91
N LYS A 381 -18.80 50.29 20.60
CA LYS A 381 -19.75 50.90 21.56
C LYS A 381 -20.27 52.25 21.04
N LEU A 382 -20.51 52.39 19.74
CA LEU A 382 -20.91 53.67 19.14
C LEU A 382 -22.39 53.96 19.41
N ALA A 383 -22.66 55.04 20.15
CA ALA A 383 -23.93 55.73 20.04
C ALA A 383 -23.96 56.51 18.71
N PRO A 384 -25.07 56.51 17.94
CA PRO A 384 -25.22 57.42 16.82
C PRO A 384 -25.07 58.86 17.31
N PRO A 385 -24.26 59.73 16.68
CA PRO A 385 -24.15 61.12 17.09
C PRO A 385 -25.51 61.81 16.92
N ARG A 386 -26.03 62.41 18.01
CA ARG A 386 -27.17 63.33 17.97
C ARG A 386 -26.65 64.74 17.74
N THR A 387 -26.50 65.16 16.49
CA THR A 387 -26.43 66.59 16.15
C THR A 387 -27.85 67.13 16.00
N GLU A 388 -28.11 68.38 16.44
CA GLU A 388 -29.42 69.04 16.24
C GLU A 388 -29.79 69.13 14.75
N ASP A 389 -28.77 69.21 13.88
CA ASP A 389 -28.88 69.00 12.45
C ASP A 389 -28.73 67.50 12.15
N GLY A 390 -29.82 66.83 11.75
CA GLY A 390 -29.78 65.41 11.41
C GLY A 390 -28.64 65.07 10.44
N THR A 391 -27.83 64.07 10.76
CA THR A 391 -26.71 63.67 9.91
C THR A 391 -27.22 62.84 8.72
N ALA A 392 -27.03 63.35 7.50
CA ALA A 392 -27.23 62.57 6.28
C ALA A 392 -25.90 61.92 5.85
N VAL A 393 -25.85 60.60 5.81
CA VAL A 393 -24.71 59.85 5.26
C VAL A 393 -25.07 59.44 3.83
N VAL A 394 -24.35 59.97 2.85
CA VAL A 394 -24.45 59.55 1.45
C VAL A 394 -23.27 58.64 1.13
N LEU A 395 -23.55 57.35 1.00
CA LEU A 395 -22.59 56.36 0.51
C LEU A 395 -22.69 56.28 -1.02
N ILE A 396 -21.71 56.85 -1.71
CA ILE A 396 -21.55 56.67 -3.16
C ILE A 396 -20.67 55.45 -3.36
N ILE A 397 -21.28 54.33 -3.74
CA ILE A 397 -20.58 53.08 -4.03
C ILE A 397 -20.51 52.94 -5.55
N ASP A 398 -19.29 52.97 -6.09
CA ASP A 398 -19.06 52.65 -7.49
C ASP A 398 -19.39 51.18 -7.74
N LYS A 399 -20.23 50.92 -8.74
CA LYS A 399 -20.72 49.59 -9.13
C LYS A 399 -20.21 49.24 -10.54
N SER A 400 -19.01 49.70 -10.87
CA SER A 400 -18.30 49.37 -12.12
C SER A 400 -17.87 47.91 -12.16
#